data_AF-K1R4J5-F1
#
_entry.id   AF-K1R4J5-F1
#
_cell.length_a   1.000
_cell.length_b   1.000
_cell.length_c   1.000
_cell.angle_alpha   90.00
_cell.angle_beta   90.00
_cell.angle_gamma   90.00
#
_symmetry.space_group_name_H-M   'P 1'
#
loop_
_entity.id
_entity.type
_entity.pdbx_description
1 polymer ?
#
loop_
_entity_poly.entity_id
_entity_poly.type
_entity_poly.pdbx_seq_one_letter_code
_entity_poly.pdbx_strand_id
1 'polypeptide(L)'
;MQSCDDDDEDAPVSEQLEKAFINEFGNVAHNWSTRGTNHVASFNQDNTEKEAWFDANGVWLMTETDIAYDALPAPVKQAFEALTQYEGWKRDDVDMLERKGMEKVYVIEI
;
A
#
# COMPACT_ATOMS: atom_id res chain seq x y z
N MET A 1 8.04 -24.97 -32.90
CA MET A 1 8.32 -24.70 -31.48
C MET A 1 8.69 -23.23 -31.42
N GLN A 2 7.73 -22.40 -31.01
CA GLN A 2 7.92 -20.97 -30.87
C GLN A 2 8.09 -20.75 -29.36
N SER A 3 9.29 -20.32 -28.97
CA SER A 3 9.65 -20.01 -27.60
C SER A 3 8.91 -18.74 -27.21
N CYS A 4 8.16 -18.79 -26.11
CA CYS A 4 7.67 -17.60 -25.44
C CYS A 4 8.88 -17.01 -24.69
N ASP A 5 9.45 -15.93 -25.21
CA ASP A 5 10.29 -15.04 -24.41
C ASP A 5 9.31 -14.11 -23.68
N ASP A 6 8.81 -14.56 -22.52
CA ASP A 6 8.05 -13.76 -21.56
C ASP A 6 9.01 -12.80 -20.82
N ASP A 7 9.68 -11.93 -21.57
CA ASP A 7 10.24 -10.70 -21.00
C ASP A 7 9.11 -9.66 -21.05
N ASP A 8 8.12 -9.83 -20.17
CA ASP A 8 7.12 -8.81 -19.84
C ASP A 8 7.84 -7.64 -19.14
N GLU A 9 8.57 -6.82 -19.92
CA GLU A 9 8.88 -5.47 -19.47
C GLU A 9 7.54 -4.73 -19.38
N ASP A 10 7.04 -4.58 -18.14
CA ASP A 10 5.85 -3.78 -17.84
C ASP A 10 5.94 -2.45 -18.60
N ALA A 11 4.97 -2.20 -19.48
CA ALA A 11 4.93 -0.96 -20.24
C ALA A 11 4.99 0.23 -19.26
N PRO A 12 5.81 1.26 -19.54
CA PRO A 12 5.96 2.38 -18.62
C PRO A 12 4.59 3.04 -18.37
N VAL A 13 4.32 3.40 -17.12
CA VAL A 13 3.08 4.09 -16.76
C VAL A 13 2.95 5.42 -17.49
N SER A 14 1.72 5.94 -17.56
CA SER A 14 1.47 7.23 -18.21
C SER A 14 2.15 8.38 -17.45
N GLU A 15 2.57 9.43 -18.17
CA GLU A 15 3.11 10.65 -17.54
C GLU A 15 2.12 11.27 -16.53
N GLN A 16 0.81 11.04 -16.72
CA GLN A 16 -0.22 11.53 -15.82
C GLN A 16 -0.17 10.84 -14.46
N LEU A 17 0.02 9.51 -14.44
CA LEU A 17 0.21 8.73 -13.23
C LEU A 17 1.48 9.14 -12.48
N GLU A 18 2.58 9.29 -13.22
CA GLU A 18 3.86 9.74 -12.67
C GLU A 18 3.74 11.12 -12.00
N LYS A 19 3.10 12.08 -12.69
CA LYS A 19 2.83 13.42 -12.14
C LYS A 19 1.91 13.36 -10.93
N ALA A 20 0.89 12.50 -10.93
CA ALA A 20 0.00 12.33 -9.78
C ALA A 20 0.76 11.79 -8.56
N PHE A 21 1.60 10.77 -8.74
CA PHE A 21 2.44 10.23 -7.68
C PHE A 21 3.38 11.28 -7.10
N ILE A 22 4.14 12.00 -7.96
CA ILE A 22 5.07 13.03 -7.51
C ILE A 22 4.36 14.16 -6.78
N ASN A 23 3.15 14.53 -7.19
CA ASN A 23 2.37 15.56 -6.51
C ASN A 23 1.94 15.15 -5.10
N GLU A 24 1.61 13.88 -4.88
CA GLU A 24 1.14 13.39 -3.58
C GLU A 24 2.29 13.00 -2.64
N PHE A 25 3.34 12.36 -3.16
CA PHE A 25 4.40 11.75 -2.35
C PHE A 25 5.79 12.38 -2.54
N GLY A 26 5.92 13.32 -3.47
CA GLY A 26 7.21 13.88 -3.88
C GLY A 26 7.98 12.97 -4.84
N ASN A 27 9.15 13.45 -5.28
CA ASN A 27 10.00 12.72 -6.21
C ASN A 27 10.85 11.66 -5.49
N VAL A 28 10.21 10.61 -4.98
CA VAL A 28 10.83 9.45 -4.33
C VAL A 28 10.97 8.29 -5.31
N ALA A 29 12.00 7.45 -5.14
CA ALA A 29 12.16 6.26 -5.96
C ALA A 29 11.01 5.28 -5.70
N HIS A 30 10.42 4.77 -6.78
CA HIS A 30 9.25 3.89 -6.73
C HIS A 30 9.22 2.95 -7.94
N ASN A 31 8.49 1.85 -7.81
CA ASN A 31 8.24 0.90 -8.89
C ASN A 31 6.73 0.81 -9.13
N TRP A 32 6.33 0.82 -10.39
CA TRP A 32 4.94 0.67 -10.77
C TRP A 32 4.59 -0.79 -11.03
N SER A 33 3.38 -1.20 -10.64
CA SER A 33 2.74 -2.44 -11.06
C SER A 33 1.25 -2.21 -11.32
N THR A 34 0.59 -3.15 -11.99
CA THR A 34 -0.87 -3.12 -12.19
C THR A 34 -1.54 -4.21 -11.38
N ARG A 35 -2.57 -3.83 -10.61
CA ARG A 35 -3.39 -4.75 -9.81
C ARG A 35 -4.87 -4.52 -10.15
N GLY A 36 -5.43 -5.42 -10.97
CA GLY A 36 -6.77 -5.24 -11.52
C GLY A 36 -6.83 -4.02 -12.44
N THR A 37 -7.72 -3.07 -12.15
CA THR A 37 -7.85 -1.80 -12.89
C THR A 37 -7.01 -0.66 -12.32
N ASN A 38 -6.23 -0.93 -11.27
CA ASN A 38 -5.47 0.08 -10.54
C ASN A 38 -3.99 0.01 -10.89
N HIS A 39 -3.34 1.17 -10.78
CA HIS A 39 -1.89 1.32 -10.87
C HIS A 39 -1.34 1.53 -9.47
N VAL A 40 -0.34 0.75 -9.09
CA VAL A 40 0.22 0.72 -7.74
C VAL A 40 1.68 1.11 -7.81
N ALA A 41 2.02 2.20 -7.14
CA ALA A 41 3.40 2.59 -6.92
C ALA A 41 3.86 2.01 -5.58
N SER A 42 4.82 1.09 -5.60
CA SER A 42 5.50 0.58 -4.40
C SER A 42 6.78 1.38 -4.17
N PHE A 43 6.96 1.90 -2.96
CA PHE A 43 8.06 2.81 -2.63
C PHE A 43 8.43 2.76 -1.16
N ASN A 44 9.63 3.26 -0.85
CA ASN A 44 10.08 3.46 0.52
C ASN A 44 10.16 4.96 0.82
N GLN A 45 9.55 5.39 1.92
CA GLN A 45 9.63 6.76 2.42
C GLN A 45 9.77 6.72 3.94
N ASP A 46 10.73 7.46 4.48
CA ASP A 46 11.03 7.51 5.92
C ASP A 46 11.31 6.14 6.58
N ASN A 47 11.98 5.23 5.84
CA ASN A 47 12.23 3.84 6.22
C ASN A 47 10.95 3.01 6.40
N THR A 48 9.90 3.36 5.66
CA THR A 48 8.64 2.64 5.68
C THR A 48 8.22 2.26 4.26
N GLU A 49 7.85 1.00 4.09
CA GLU A 49 7.31 0.48 2.83
C GLU A 49 5.87 0.97 2.65
N LYS A 50 5.57 1.40 1.43
CA LYS A 50 4.28 1.98 1.06
C LYS A 50 3.86 1.49 -0.31
N GLU A 51 2.55 1.34 -0.47
CA GLU A 51 1.91 1.16 -1.76
C GLU A 51 0.84 2.23 -1.98
N ALA A 52 1.02 3.07 -3.00
CA ALA A 52 0.04 4.07 -3.39
C ALA A 52 -0.74 3.61 -4.62
N TRP A 53 -2.05 3.55 -4.47
CA TRP A 53 -2.99 3.06 -5.48
C TRP A 53 -3.64 4.23 -6.21
N PHE A 54 -3.64 4.16 -7.53
CA PHE A 54 -4.24 5.16 -8.43
C PHE A 54 -5.16 4.50 -9.44
N ASP A 55 -6.19 5.22 -9.89
CA ASP A 55 -6.92 4.86 -11.10
C ASP A 55 -6.15 5.24 -12.38
N ALA A 56 -6.62 4.81 -13.55
CA ALA A 56 -5.99 5.11 -14.83
C ALA A 56 -5.92 6.61 -15.18
N ASN A 57 -6.69 7.47 -14.50
CA ASN A 57 -6.67 8.93 -14.67
C ASN A 57 -5.72 9.62 -13.66
N GLY A 58 -4.96 8.87 -12.87
CA GLY A 58 -4.07 9.41 -11.83
C GLY A 58 -4.82 9.94 -10.62
N VAL A 59 -6.04 9.49 -10.35
CA VAL A 59 -6.73 9.80 -9.08
C VAL A 59 -6.17 8.89 -8.00
N TRP A 60 -5.61 9.49 -6.94
CA TRP A 60 -5.18 8.76 -5.75
C TRP A 60 -6.40 8.13 -5.05
N LEU A 61 -6.34 6.81 -4.85
CA LEU A 61 -7.41 6.01 -4.25
C LEU A 61 -7.09 5.64 -2.80
N MET A 62 -5.86 5.20 -2.54
CA MET A 62 -5.43 4.68 -1.25
C MET A 62 -3.91 4.70 -1.12
N THR A 63 -3.41 4.85 0.10
CA THR A 63 -2.06 4.43 0.45
C THR A 63 -2.11 3.37 1.53
N GLU A 64 -1.41 2.27 1.31
CA GLU A 64 -1.06 1.28 2.32
C GLU A 64 0.34 1.59 2.84
N THR A 65 0.54 1.44 4.14
CA THR A 65 1.82 1.67 4.81
C THR A 65 2.03 0.56 5.81
N ASP A 66 3.11 -0.21 5.61
CA ASP A 66 3.55 -1.22 6.58
C ASP A 66 3.99 -0.49 7.85
N ILE A 67 3.38 -0.79 8.99
CA ILE A 67 3.72 -0.19 10.27
C ILE A 67 4.04 -1.25 11.30
N ALA A 68 4.97 -0.94 12.20
CA ALA A 68 5.16 -1.78 13.39
C ALA A 68 3.89 -1.78 14.26
N TYR A 69 3.56 -2.92 14.86
CA TYR A 69 2.44 -3.04 15.81
C TYR A 69 2.49 -2.00 16.96
N ASP A 70 3.70 -1.62 17.39
CA ASP A 70 3.88 -0.60 18.43
C ASP A 70 3.61 0.84 17.97
N ALA A 71 3.45 1.07 16.66
CA ALA A 71 3.03 2.34 16.10
C ALA A 71 1.50 2.51 16.06
N LEU A 72 0.73 1.45 16.38
CA LEU A 72 -0.73 1.54 16.45
C LEU A 72 -1.17 2.57 17.51
N PRO A 73 -2.24 3.34 17.23
CA PRO A 73 -2.86 4.17 18.25
C PRO A 73 -3.30 3.33 19.45
N ALA A 74 -3.08 3.85 20.66
CA ALA A 74 -3.41 3.15 21.89
C ALA A 74 -4.85 2.58 21.93
N PRO A 75 -5.90 3.29 21.46
CA PRO A 75 -7.25 2.73 21.43
C PRO A 75 -7.39 1.51 20.51
N VAL A 76 -6.67 1.47 19.39
CA VAL A 76 -6.69 0.34 18.44
C VAL A 76 -6.01 -0.87 19.05
N LYS A 77 -4.82 -0.67 19.63
CA LYS A 77 -4.05 -1.71 20.33
C LYS A 77 -4.86 -2.33 21.48
N GLN A 78 -5.47 -1.49 22.31
CA GLN A 78 -6.31 -1.94 23.43
C GLN A 78 -7.55 -2.69 22.95
N ALA A 79 -8.20 -2.24 21.87
CA ALA A 79 -9.36 -2.92 21.32
C ALA A 79 -8.99 -4.31 20.80
N PHE A 80 -7.87 -4.44 20.08
CA PHE A 80 -7.39 -5.72 19.58
C PHE A 80 -6.98 -6.68 20.71
N GLU A 81 -6.22 -6.21 21.71
CA GLU A 81 -5.78 -7.03 22.86
C GLU A 81 -6.93 -7.52 23.75
N ALA A 82 -8.10 -6.86 23.69
CA ALA A 82 -9.31 -7.30 24.39
C ALA A 82 -10.06 -8.43 23.65
N LEU A 83 -9.70 -8.76 22.40
CA LEU A 83 -10.35 -9.81 21.62
C LEU A 83 -9.84 -11.19 22.03
N THR A 84 -10.69 -12.01 22.62
CA THR A 84 -10.36 -13.39 22.99
C THR A 84 -10.52 -14.38 21.83
N GLN A 85 -11.25 -14.01 20.78
CA GLN A 85 -11.50 -14.89 19.64
C GLN A 85 -10.24 -15.27 18.84
N TYR A 86 -9.14 -14.54 19.04
CA TYR A 86 -7.85 -14.72 18.37
C TYR A 86 -6.74 -15.17 19.33
N GLU A 87 -7.09 -15.63 20.52
CA GLU A 87 -6.11 -16.07 21.52
C GLU A 87 -5.27 -17.24 20.97
N GLY A 88 -3.94 -17.12 21.08
CA GLY A 88 -2.98 -18.12 20.60
C GLY A 88 -2.57 -17.97 19.13
N TRP A 89 -3.21 -17.08 18.37
CA TRP A 89 -2.79 -16.74 17.00
C TRP A 89 -1.53 -15.86 17.04
N LYS A 90 -0.70 -15.95 16.00
CA LYS A 90 0.59 -15.26 15.94
C LYS A 90 0.47 -14.10 14.97
N ARG A 91 0.57 -12.88 15.48
CA ARG A 91 0.67 -11.67 14.65
C ARG A 91 1.72 -11.84 13.55
N ASP A 92 1.31 -11.51 12.33
CA ASP A 92 2.17 -11.44 11.15
C ASP A 92 2.57 -9.99 10.94
N ASP A 93 1.75 -9.21 10.23
CA ASP A 93 2.03 -7.81 9.86
C ASP A 93 0.88 -6.86 10.26
N VAL A 94 1.15 -5.55 10.15
CA VAL A 94 0.17 -4.49 10.43
C VAL A 94 0.26 -3.39 9.39
N ASP A 95 -0.86 -3.08 8.75
CA ASP A 95 -0.95 -2.01 7.76
C ASP A 95 -1.80 -0.85 8.25
N MET A 96 -1.41 0.35 7.85
CA MET A 96 -2.23 1.56 7.90
C MET A 96 -2.73 1.91 6.51
N LEU A 97 -4.05 2.02 6.36
CA LEU A 97 -4.70 2.45 5.12
C LEU A 97 -5.22 3.88 5.23
N GLU A 98 -4.79 4.73 4.32
CA GLU A 98 -5.26 6.11 4.16
C GLU A 98 -6.02 6.24 2.83
N ARG A 99 -7.20 6.87 2.86
CA ARG A 99 -8.02 7.16 1.67
C ARG A 99 -8.59 8.57 1.78
N LYS A 100 -8.74 9.26 0.65
CA LYS A 100 -9.22 10.63 0.62
C LYS A 100 -10.63 10.74 1.22
N GLY A 101 -10.78 11.56 2.26
CA GLY A 101 -12.07 11.82 2.90
C GLY A 101 -12.61 10.67 3.77
N MET A 102 -11.78 9.67 4.07
CA MET A 102 -12.14 8.55 4.94
C MET A 102 -11.25 8.53 6.19
N GLU A 103 -11.72 7.84 7.22
CA GLU A 103 -10.93 7.57 8.42
C GLU A 103 -9.78 6.59 8.12
N LYS A 104 -8.74 6.65 8.94
CA LYS A 104 -7.64 5.68 8.91
C LYS A 104 -8.15 4.31 9.30
N VAL A 105 -7.80 3.30 8.52
CA VAL A 105 -8.07 1.90 8.85
C VAL A 105 -6.74 1.23 9.19
N TYR A 106 -6.74 0.42 10.24
CA TYR A 106 -5.60 -0.42 10.59
C TYR A 106 -5.99 -1.88 10.35
N VAL A 107 -5.17 -2.60 9.59
CA VAL A 107 -5.31 -4.03 9.33
C VAL A 107 -4.27 -4.73 10.21
N ILE A 108 -4.69 -5.70 11.01
CA ILE A 108 -3.81 -6.49 11.87
C ILE A 108 -3.94 -7.94 11.42
N GLU A 109 -2.86 -8.50 10.89
CA GLU A 109 -2.81 -9.88 10.43
C GLU A 109 -2.30 -10.79 11.56
N ILE A 110 -2.93 -11.96 11.72
CA ILE A 110 -2.77 -12.87 12.87
C ILE A 110 -2.84 -14.34 12.47
#